data_AF-A0A949I8H0-F1
#
_entry.id   AF-A0A949I8H0-F1
#
_cell.length_a   1.000
_cell.length_b   1.000
_cell.length_c   1.000
_cell.angle_alpha   90.00
_cell.angle_beta   90.00
_cell.angle_gamma   90.00
#
_symmetry.space_group_name_H-M   'P 1'
#
loop_
_entity.id
_entity.type
_entity.pdbx_description
1 polymer ?
#
loop_
_entity_poly.entity_id
_entity_poly.type
_entity_poly.pdbx_seq_one_letter_code
_entity_poly.pdbx_strand_id
1 'polypeptide(L)' 'MCFTLRNLSVLAYANGFTLWHYKAGNDNLADAANPGYFADAADLMAEGDMVMLSAAEGGRIASVAGQGRRITLRPVV' A
#
# COMPACT_ATOMS: atom_id res chain seq x y z
N MET A 1 10.57 -1.16 11.46
CA MET A 1 9.14 -1.50 11.61
C MET A 1 8.75 -2.45 10.47
N CYS A 2 7.74 -3.30 10.62
CA CYS A 2 7.52 -4.45 9.74
C CYS A 2 6.10 -4.48 9.19
N PHE A 3 5.98 -4.56 7.87
CA PHE A 3 4.70 -4.76 7.19
C PHE A 3 3.96 -5.98 7.73
N THR A 4 2.66 -5.81 7.99
CA THR A 4 1.79 -6.89 8.44
C THR A 4 0.75 -7.20 7.38
N LEU A 5 0.93 -8.31 6.65
CA LEU A 5 0.04 -8.71 5.55
C LEU A 5 -1.43 -8.79 5.97
N ARG A 6 -1.73 -9.20 7.21
CA ARG A 6 -3.10 -9.29 7.74
C ARG A 6 -3.82 -7.93 7.82
N ASN A 7 -3.07 -6.83 7.79
CA ASN A 7 -3.62 -5.48 7.81
C ASN A 7 -3.87 -4.93 6.41
N LEU A 8 -3.50 -5.67 5.36
CA LEU A 8 -3.76 -5.36 3.97
C LEU A 8 -5.04 -6.09 3.51
N SER A 9 -5.97 -5.36 2.93
CA SER A 9 -7.24 -5.92 2.44
C SER A 9 -7.64 -5.29 1.11
N VAL A 10 -8.20 -6.11 0.23
CA VAL A 10 -8.82 -5.63 -1.01
C VAL A 10 -10.18 -5.02 -0.66
N LEU A 11 -10.42 -3.80 -1.12
CA LEU A 11 -11.73 -3.13 -1.01
C LEU A 11 -12.55 -3.30 -2.29
N ALA A 12 -11.91 -3.14 -3.45
CA ALA A 12 -12.58 -3.23 -4.74
C ALA A 12 -11.58 -3.64 -5.83
N TYR A 13 -12.12 -4.24 -6.90
CA TYR A 13 -11.38 -4.55 -8.11
C TYR A 13 -12.25 -4.18 -9.31
N ALA A 14 -11.74 -3.34 -10.20
CA ALA A 14 -12.44 -2.89 -11.40
C ALA A 14 -11.44 -2.40 -12.46
N ASN A 15 -11.80 -2.49 -13.75
CA ASN A 15 -11.00 -1.96 -14.86
C ASN A 15 -9.51 -2.36 -14.85
N GLY A 16 -9.18 -3.53 -14.30
CA GLY A 16 -7.81 -4.02 -14.23
C GLY A 16 -6.95 -3.40 -13.12
N PHE A 17 -7.52 -2.63 -12.19
CA PHE A 17 -6.83 -2.17 -10.97
C PHE A 17 -7.54 -2.68 -9.71
N THR A 18 -6.75 -2.80 -8.64
CA THR A 18 -7.21 -3.16 -7.30
C THR A 18 -7.11 -1.95 -6.37
N LEU A 19 -8.19 -1.67 -5.65
CA LEU A 19 -8.20 -0.73 -4.52
C LEU A 19 -7.94 -1.51 -3.23
N TRP A 20 -6.86 -1.14 -2.57
CA TRP A 20 -6.41 -1.73 -1.32
C TRP A 20 -6.67 -0.80 -0.15
N HIS A 21 -6.85 -1.38 1.03
CA HIS A 21 -6.77 -0.68 2.30
C HIS A 21 -5.71 -1.33 3.17
N TYR A 22 -4.82 -0.51 3.73
CA TYR A 22 -3.80 -0.95 4.68
C TYR A 22 -3.89 -0.15 5.97
N LYS A 23 -4.01 -0.86 7.09
CA LYS A 23 -3.99 -0.26 8.43
C LYS A 23 -2.59 -0.40 9.03
N ALA A 24 -1.85 0.71 9.08
CA ALA A 24 -0.45 0.77 9.53
C ALA A 24 -0.26 0.44 11.02
N GLY A 25 -1.34 0.44 11.82
CA GLY A 25 -1.27 0.06 13.24
C GLY A 25 -0.45 1.07 14.04
N ASN A 26 0.68 0.61 14.58
CA ASN A 26 1.63 1.46 15.31
C ASN A 26 2.64 2.17 14.39
N ASP A 27 2.72 1.77 13.12
CA ASP A 27 3.60 2.43 12.14
C ASP A 27 2.96 3.75 11.69
N ASN A 28 3.79 4.75 11.39
CA ASN A 28 3.33 6.01 10.82
C ASN A 28 3.18 5.89 9.29
N LEU A 29 2.51 6.86 8.67
CA LEU A 29 2.27 6.87 7.22
C LEU A 29 3.54 7.09 6.41
N ALA A 30 4.57 7.72 6.99
CA ALA A 30 5.86 7.93 6.33
C ALA A 30 6.63 6.61 6.19
N ASP A 31 6.59 5.77 7.22
CA ASP A 31 7.22 4.45 7.23
C ASP A 31 6.58 3.52 6.20
N ALA A 32 5.24 3.54 6.11
CA ALA A 32 4.50 2.78 5.10
C ALA A 32 4.81 3.24 3.65
N ALA A 33 5.30 4.47 3.47
CA ALA A 33 5.69 4.98 2.16
C ALA A 33 7.14 4.65 1.78
N ASN A 34 7.93 4.08 2.69
CA ASN A 34 9.32 3.75 2.40
C ASN A 34 9.42 2.67 1.31
N PRO A 35 10.41 2.76 0.39
CA PRO A 35 10.63 1.74 -0.62
C PRO A 35 10.80 0.34 -0.01
N GLY A 36 10.10 -0.64 -0.56
CA GLY A 36 10.17 -2.03 -0.08
C GLY A 36 9.35 -2.32 1.17
N TYR A 37 8.62 -1.36 1.75
CA TYR A 37 7.72 -1.63 2.89
C TYR A 37 6.71 -2.74 2.55
N PHE A 38 6.14 -2.71 1.34
CA PHE A 38 5.18 -3.72 0.87
C PHE A 38 5.84 -4.90 0.13
N ALA A 39 7.16 -5.09 0.21
CA ALA A 39 7.85 -6.11 -0.60
C ALA A 39 7.33 -7.55 -0.41
N ASP A 40 6.75 -7.86 0.74
CA ASP A 40 6.16 -9.18 1.02
C ASP A 40 4.74 -9.35 0.45
N ALA A 41 4.08 -8.26 0.05
CA ALA A 41 2.82 -8.25 -0.70
C ALA A 41 3.02 -7.94 -2.19
N ALA A 42 4.28 -7.89 -2.65
CA ALA A 42 4.63 -7.57 -4.03
C ALA A 42 3.97 -8.47 -5.08
N ASP A 43 3.74 -9.75 -4.75
CA ASP A 43 3.11 -10.69 -5.67
C ASP A 43 1.58 -10.52 -5.75
N LEU A 44 1.01 -9.74 -4.83
CA LEU A 44 -0.43 -9.46 -4.77
C LEU A 44 -0.78 -8.10 -5.38
N MET A 45 0.14 -7.14 -5.31
CA MET A 45 -0.07 -5.75 -5.70
C MET A 45 0.53 -5.48 -7.08
N ALA A 46 -0.25 -4.85 -7.96
CA ALA A 46 0.19 -4.49 -9.30
C ALA A 46 0.46 -2.99 -9.43
N GLU A 47 1.38 -2.62 -10.33
CA GLU A 47 1.53 -1.22 -10.74
C GLU A 47 0.19 -0.65 -11.26
N GLY A 48 -0.16 0.55 -10.80
CA GLY A 48 -1.45 1.18 -11.13
C GLY A 48 -2.57 0.89 -10.13
N ASP A 49 -2.38 -0.06 -9.20
CA ASP A 49 -3.26 -0.23 -8.06
C ASP A 49 -3.25 1.02 -7.16
N MET A 50 -4.32 1.19 -6.39
CA MET A 50 -4.43 2.27 -5.40
C MET A 50 -4.48 1.70 -3.99
N VAL A 51 -3.84 2.37 -3.05
CA VAL A 51 -3.77 2.01 -1.64
C VAL A 51 -4.30 3.17 -0.79
N MET A 52 -5.29 2.88 0.04
CA MET A 52 -5.72 3.74 1.14
C MET A 52 -4.99 3.30 2.41
N LEU A 53 -4.11 4.15 2.92
CA LEU A 53 -3.40 3.96 4.19
C LEU A 53 -4.20 4.61 5.33
N SER A 54 -4.32 3.90 6.45
CA SER A 54 -4.82 4.48 7.72
C SER A 54 -3.87 4.19 8.88
N ALA A 55 -3.59 5.21 9.69
CA ALA A 55 -2.76 5.17 10.88
C ALA A 55 -3.38 6.05 11.97
N ALA A 56 -2.83 6.02 13.19
CA ALA A 56 -3.30 6.88 14.29
C ALA A 56 -3.20 8.38 13.97
N GLU A 57 -2.21 8.78 13.15
CA GLU A 57 -1.98 10.16 12.74
C GLU A 57 -2.84 10.63 11.55
N GLY A 58 -3.60 9.72 10.91
CA GLY A 58 -4.50 10.06 9.81
C GLY A 58 -4.54 9.02 8.69
N GLY A 59 -4.88 9.47 7.48
CA GLY A 59 -4.94 8.61 6.29
C GLY A 59 -4.32 9.24 5.06
N ARG A 60 -3.93 8.41 4.10
CA ARG A 60 -3.32 8.81 2.82
C ARG A 60 -3.79 7.90 1.69
N ILE A 61 -3.97 8.44 0.50
CA ILE A 61 -4.17 7.66 -0.72
C ILE A 61 -2.91 7.74 -1.56
N ALA A 62 -2.46 6.59 -2.06
CA ALA A 62 -1.29 6.46 -2.90
C ALA A 62 -1.55 5.48 -4.05
N SER A 63 -0.84 5.65 -5.16
CA SER A 63 -0.75 4.67 -6.23
C SER A 63 0.46 3.76 -6.03
N VAL A 64 0.32 2.50 -6.43
CA VAL A 64 1.41 1.53 -6.47
C VAL A 64 2.22 1.78 -7.74
N ALA A 65 3.53 1.97 -7.58
CA ALA A 65 4.47 2.15 -8.67
C ALA A 65 5.59 1.10 -8.58
N GLY A 66 5.99 0.57 -9.73
CA GLY A 66 6.98 -0.51 -9.83
C GLY A 66 6.36 -1.91 -9.75
N GLN A 67 7.21 -2.93 -9.81
CA GLN A 67 6.81 -4.34 -9.94
C GLN A 67 7.69 -5.25 -9.06
N GLY A 68 7.11 -6.37 -8.60
CA GLY A 68 7.79 -7.34 -7.73
C GLY A 68 8.30 -6.67 -6.44
N ARG A 69 9.45 -7.12 -5.90
CA ARG A 69 9.98 -6.61 -4.62
C ARG A 69 10.39 -5.12 -4.64
N ARG A 70 10.26 -4.42 -5.77
CA ARG A 70 10.57 -2.99 -5.93
C ARG A 70 9.33 -2.09 -5.91
N ILE A 71 8.19 -2.59 -5.44
CA ILE A 71 7.00 -1.72 -5.31
C ILE A 71 7.26 -0.56 -4.35
N THR A 72 6.73 0.59 -4.73
CA THR A 72 6.78 1.86 -3.98
C THR A 72 5.41 2.52 -4.03
N LEU A 73 5.07 3.30 -3.01
CA LEU A 73 3.85 4.09 -2.99
C LEU A 73 4.14 5.52 -3.44
N ARG A 74 3.34 6.03 -4.38
CA ARG A 74 3.40 7.43 -4.85
C ARG A 74 2.13 8.18 -4.52
N PRO A 75 2.18 9.46 -4.14
CA PRO A 75 0.97 10.27 -3.96
C PRO A 75 0.13 10.31 -5.24
N VAL A 76 -1.19 10.27 -5.09
CA VAL A 76 -2.12 10.57 -6.18
C VAL A 76 -2.19 12.09 -6.31
N VAL A 77 -1.68 12.63 -7.41
CA VAL A 77 -1.71 14.06 -7.77
C VAL A 77 -2.77 14.33 -8.83
#